data_AF-A0A6B3APV1-F1
#
_entry.id   AF-A0A6B3APV1-F1
#
_cell.length_a   1.000
_cell.length_b   1.000
_cell.length_c   1.000
_cell.angle_alpha   90.00
_cell.angle_beta   90.00
_cell.angle_gamma   90.00
#
_symmetry.space_group_name_H-M   'P 1'
#
loop_
_entity.id
_entity.type
_entity.pdbx_description
1 polymer ?
#
loop_
_entity_poly.entity_id
_entity_poly.type
_entity_poly.pdbx_seq_one_letter_code
_entity_poly.pdbx_strand_id
1 'polypeptide(L)'
;VRLPATGWGALAAAGAALALLATCVVTQGFGPDRPRPNSLLYVRDEVKGEALWFSADPAPDAWTRTVLGDDPERAPVADYFPPRGDEPAMVAPAPGLGIELPTVTVVADRTRGDVRTVRFRAESQRSAWRLQVRLPRKPLAACTVGGTRLDRAALAEQTGGADDVVLHHYGAGAFEVGCEVPAGTRLPVDVADYSLGLTPPVAELVGPRPRNTVPVAFGFLPEDSVIARTREEI
;
A
#
# COMPACT_ATOMS: atom_id res chain seq x y z
N VAL A 1 44.25 -35.56 5.73
CA VAL A 1 43.62 -35.57 4.39
C VAL A 1 44.43 -34.63 3.50
N ARG A 2 45.18 -35.14 2.52
CA ARG A 2 45.91 -34.29 1.56
C ARG A 2 44.95 -33.92 0.44
N LEU A 3 44.48 -32.68 0.42
CA LEU A 3 43.66 -32.18 -0.66
C LEU A 3 44.52 -32.03 -1.94
N PRO A 4 44.02 -32.41 -3.12
CA PRO A 4 44.70 -32.19 -4.40
C PRO A 4 44.94 -30.68 -4.62
N ALA A 5 45.88 -30.29 -5.49
CA ALA A 5 46.26 -28.89 -5.73
C ALA A 5 45.07 -27.96 -6.06
N THR A 6 43.98 -28.52 -6.61
CA THR A 6 42.71 -27.84 -6.87
C THR A 6 41.89 -27.51 -5.61
N GLY A 7 42.02 -28.29 -4.52
CA GLY A 7 41.30 -28.07 -3.26
C GLY A 7 41.85 -26.90 -2.44
N TRP A 8 43.15 -26.61 -2.53
CA TRP A 8 43.76 -25.45 -1.88
C TRP A 8 43.35 -24.14 -2.57
N GLY A 9 43.26 -24.13 -3.89
CA GLY A 9 42.72 -22.99 -4.64
C GLY A 9 41.26 -22.70 -4.31
N ALA A 10 40.43 -23.74 -4.18
CA ALA A 10 39.02 -23.61 -3.79
C ALA A 10 38.84 -23.06 -2.37
N LEU A 11 39.65 -23.53 -1.40
CA LEU A 11 39.62 -23.02 -0.02
C LEU A 11 40.09 -21.56 0.06
N ALA A 12 41.14 -21.19 -0.68
CA ALA A 12 41.61 -19.81 -0.74
C ALA A 12 40.55 -18.87 -1.35
N ALA A 13 39.89 -19.30 -2.43
CA ALA A 13 38.82 -18.53 -3.06
C ALA A 13 37.61 -18.37 -2.12
N ALA A 14 37.18 -19.43 -1.42
CA ALA A 14 36.09 -19.37 -0.46
C ALA A 14 36.43 -18.44 0.73
N GLY A 15 37.66 -18.52 1.25
CA GLY A 15 38.14 -17.63 2.31
C GLY A 15 38.17 -16.16 1.88
N ALA A 16 38.65 -15.87 0.67
CA ALA A 16 38.64 -14.53 0.11
C ALA A 16 37.21 -14.00 -0.10
N ALA A 17 36.28 -14.84 -0.60
CA ALA A 17 34.89 -14.47 -0.75
C ALA A 17 34.23 -14.14 0.60
N LEU A 18 34.45 -14.95 1.63
CA LEU A 18 33.95 -14.68 2.99
C LEU A 18 34.54 -13.39 3.57
N ALA A 19 35.83 -13.14 3.37
CA ALA A 19 36.48 -11.91 3.82
C ALA A 19 35.90 -10.67 3.13
N LEU A 20 35.65 -10.74 1.82
CA LEU A 20 35.01 -9.66 1.06
C LEU A 20 33.56 -9.43 1.51
N LEU A 21 32.79 -10.50 1.72
CA LEU A 21 31.42 -10.41 2.23
C LEU A 21 31.38 -9.81 3.63
N ALA A 22 32.24 -10.28 4.54
CA ALA A 22 32.35 -9.72 5.88
C ALA A 22 32.72 -8.23 5.82
N THR A 23 33.74 -7.87 5.04
CA THR A 23 34.15 -6.47 4.86
C THR A 23 33.00 -5.61 4.33
N CYS A 24 32.24 -6.12 3.36
CA CYS A 24 31.05 -5.45 2.85
C CYS A 24 30.03 -5.22 3.97
N VAL A 25 29.67 -6.25 4.75
CA VAL A 25 28.72 -6.13 5.86
C VAL A 25 29.19 -5.11 6.92
N VAL A 26 30.48 -5.08 7.26
CA VAL A 26 30.99 -4.16 8.30
C VAL A 26 31.14 -2.72 7.77
N THR A 27 31.38 -2.53 6.47
CA THR A 27 31.62 -1.21 5.87
C THR A 27 30.39 -0.58 5.22
N GLN A 28 29.39 -1.38 4.86
CA GLN A 28 28.10 -0.93 4.31
C GLN A 28 27.10 -0.69 5.44
N GLY A 29 27.37 0.35 6.24
CA GLY A 29 26.42 0.88 7.22
C GLY A 29 25.59 2.03 6.65
N PHE A 30 24.40 2.25 7.22
CA PHE A 30 23.61 3.45 6.98
C PHE A 30 24.13 4.62 7.82
N GLY A 31 24.13 5.81 7.25
CA GLY A 31 24.58 7.04 7.89
C GLY A 31 24.09 8.27 7.12
N PRO A 32 24.47 9.50 7.53
CA PRO A 32 24.06 10.72 6.85
C PRO A 32 24.42 10.76 5.35
N ASP A 33 25.58 10.19 4.98
CA ASP A 33 26.04 10.14 3.58
C ASP A 33 25.43 8.96 2.78
N ARG A 34 24.80 8.02 3.47
CA ARG A 34 24.12 6.83 2.91
C ARG A 34 22.86 6.55 3.72
N PRO A 35 21.82 7.37 3.56
CA PRO A 35 20.66 7.29 4.43
C PRO A 35 19.88 6.00 4.19
N ARG A 36 19.32 5.46 5.27
CA ARG A 36 18.47 4.25 5.23
C ARG A 36 17.09 4.59 4.68
N PRO A 37 16.55 3.86 3.68
CA PRO A 37 15.14 3.93 3.35
C PRO A 37 14.29 3.56 4.57
N ASN A 38 13.29 4.36 4.87
CA ASN A 38 12.38 4.14 5.99
C ASN A 38 11.01 4.71 5.64
N SER A 39 9.95 4.02 6.05
CA SER A 39 8.57 4.47 5.81
C SER A 39 7.73 4.56 7.06
N LEU A 40 6.85 5.54 7.08
CA LEU A 40 5.82 5.70 8.08
C LEU A 40 4.53 6.18 7.42
N LEU A 41 3.45 5.46 7.66
CA LEU A 41 2.15 5.74 7.08
C LEU A 41 1.14 6.03 8.18
N TYR A 42 0.35 7.07 7.98
CA TYR A 42 -0.83 7.35 8.79
C TYR A 42 -2.06 6.90 8.03
N VAL A 43 -2.98 6.22 8.70
CA VAL A 43 -4.24 5.77 8.13
C VAL A 43 -5.39 6.27 8.99
N ARG A 44 -6.37 6.91 8.33
CA ARG A 44 -7.74 7.04 8.83
C ARG A 44 -8.58 5.99 8.12
N ASP A 45 -9.11 5.01 8.85
CA ASP A 45 -9.97 3.96 8.33
C ASP A 45 -11.39 4.11 8.90
N GLU A 46 -12.31 4.66 8.08
CA GLU A 46 -13.71 4.82 8.46
C GLU A 46 -14.47 3.48 8.46
N VAL A 47 -13.99 2.48 7.73
CA VAL A 47 -14.59 1.13 7.67
C VAL A 47 -14.38 0.39 8.99
N LYS A 48 -13.21 0.56 9.61
CA LYS A 48 -12.88 -0.01 10.93
C LYS A 48 -13.16 0.94 12.09
N GLY A 49 -13.40 2.22 11.80
CA GLY A 49 -13.63 3.25 12.82
C GLY A 49 -12.38 3.58 13.62
N GLU A 50 -11.20 3.51 13.00
CA GLU A 50 -9.91 3.66 13.67
C GLU A 50 -8.94 4.58 12.91
N ALA A 51 -7.91 5.03 13.61
CA ALA A 51 -6.72 5.60 13.02
C ALA A 51 -5.48 4.84 13.50
N LEU A 52 -4.55 4.58 12.60
CA LEU A 52 -3.34 3.83 12.92
C LEU A 52 -2.10 4.37 12.20
N TRP A 53 -0.96 4.13 12.80
CA TRP A 53 0.34 4.18 12.16
C TRP A 53 0.68 2.81 11.62
N PHE A 54 1.34 2.74 10.46
CA PHE A 54 2.03 1.53 10.07
C PHE A 54 3.36 1.79 9.38
N SER A 55 4.26 0.81 9.47
CA SER A 55 5.55 0.82 8.80
C SER A 55 5.92 -0.59 8.33
N ALA A 56 6.46 -0.67 7.11
CA ALA A 56 6.97 -1.92 6.53
C ALA A 56 8.41 -2.23 6.96
N ASP A 57 9.05 -1.36 7.74
CA ASP A 57 10.40 -1.57 8.23
C ASP A 57 10.53 -2.82 9.13
N PRO A 58 11.70 -3.46 9.18
CA PRO A 58 11.93 -4.61 10.06
C PRO A 58 11.85 -4.30 11.56
N ALA A 59 12.06 -3.06 11.98
CA ALA A 59 12.03 -2.65 13.39
C ALA A 59 11.83 -1.12 13.50
N PRO A 60 11.27 -0.62 14.61
CA PRO A 60 11.16 0.81 14.83
C PRO A 60 12.55 1.44 15.05
N ASP A 61 12.79 2.57 14.38
CA ASP A 61 14.00 3.37 14.58
C ASP A 61 13.75 4.52 15.55
N ALA A 62 14.77 5.35 15.81
CA ALA A 62 14.65 6.46 16.75
C ALA A 62 13.51 7.45 16.41
N TRP A 63 13.12 7.54 15.14
CA TRP A 63 12.04 8.42 14.70
C TRP A 63 10.69 7.71 14.74
N THR A 64 10.56 6.53 14.13
CA THR A 64 9.28 5.83 14.07
C THR A 64 8.84 5.26 15.43
N ARG A 65 9.78 4.95 16.33
CA ARG A 65 9.50 4.51 17.71
C ARG A 65 8.68 5.52 18.52
N THR A 66 8.75 6.81 18.19
CA THR A 66 7.98 7.85 18.90
C THR A 66 6.47 7.66 18.76
N VAL A 67 6.02 7.03 17.67
CA VAL A 67 4.61 6.78 17.37
C VAL A 67 4.24 5.30 17.33
N LEU A 68 5.19 4.42 16.98
CA LEU A 68 4.99 2.96 16.96
C LEU A 68 5.24 2.31 18.33
N GLY A 69 5.98 2.96 19.22
CA GLY A 69 6.47 2.36 20.47
C GLY A 69 7.70 1.46 20.27
N ASP A 70 8.16 0.86 21.38
CA ASP A 70 9.34 0.00 21.40
C ASP A 70 9.08 -1.39 20.79
N ASP A 71 7.88 -1.93 20.97
CA ASP A 71 7.46 -3.26 20.50
C ASP A 71 6.07 -3.17 19.83
N PRO A 72 5.99 -2.61 18.60
CA PRO A 72 4.73 -2.47 17.90
C PRO A 72 4.12 -3.84 17.56
N GLU A 73 2.80 -3.91 17.60
CA GLU A 73 2.07 -5.06 17.08
C GLU A 73 2.40 -5.26 15.59
N ARG A 74 2.32 -6.51 15.13
CA ARG A 74 2.49 -6.87 13.74
C ARG A 74 1.23 -7.48 13.17
N ALA A 75 0.64 -6.80 12.19
CA ALA A 75 -0.61 -7.22 11.56
C ALA A 75 -0.55 -7.06 10.02
N PRO A 76 -1.31 -7.88 9.27
CA PRO A 76 -1.49 -7.67 7.83
C PRO A 76 -2.10 -6.31 7.52
N VAL A 77 -1.60 -5.66 6.47
CA VAL A 77 -2.06 -4.33 6.01
C VAL A 77 -2.56 -4.35 4.56
N ALA A 78 -3.02 -5.51 4.08
CA ALA A 78 -3.52 -5.69 2.71
C ALA A 78 -4.66 -4.74 2.34
N ASP A 79 -5.43 -4.27 3.32
CA ASP A 79 -6.48 -3.25 3.14
C ASP A 79 -5.94 -1.91 2.65
N TYR A 80 -4.69 -1.57 3.00
CA TYR A 80 -4.05 -0.31 2.65
C TYR A 80 -2.95 -0.49 1.61
N PHE A 81 -2.36 -1.68 1.55
CA PHE A 81 -1.31 -2.03 0.61
C PHE A 81 -1.49 -3.48 0.10
N PRO A 82 -2.43 -3.73 -0.83
CA PRO A 82 -2.78 -5.08 -1.30
C PRO A 82 -1.61 -5.96 -1.78
N PRO A 83 -0.57 -5.43 -2.45
CA PRO A 83 0.56 -6.26 -2.90
C PRO A 83 1.33 -6.98 -1.80
N ARG A 84 1.20 -6.56 -0.52
CA ARG A 84 1.79 -7.26 0.62
C ARG A 84 1.06 -8.55 1.01
N GLY A 85 -0.22 -8.69 0.64
CA GLY A 85 -1.06 -9.78 1.13
C GLY A 85 -1.00 -9.91 2.66
N ASP A 86 -0.76 -11.11 3.15
CA ASP A 86 -0.71 -11.42 4.58
C ASP A 86 0.63 -11.07 5.26
N GLU A 87 1.60 -10.49 4.54
CA GLU A 87 2.88 -10.08 5.12
C GLU A 87 2.65 -9.00 6.20
N PRO A 88 2.97 -9.28 7.47
CA PRO A 88 2.65 -8.36 8.54
C PRO A 88 3.57 -7.12 8.54
N ALA A 89 3.00 -5.96 8.82
CA ALA A 89 3.69 -4.70 9.04
C ALA A 89 3.60 -4.31 10.53
N MET A 90 4.52 -3.45 10.99
CA MET A 90 4.38 -2.85 12.32
C MET A 90 3.19 -1.91 12.31
N VAL A 91 2.31 -2.04 13.30
CA VAL A 91 1.11 -1.20 13.46
C VAL A 91 1.03 -0.66 14.88
N ALA A 92 0.48 0.53 15.03
CA ALA A 92 0.16 1.12 16.34
C ALA A 92 -1.04 2.05 16.20
N PRO A 93 -1.87 2.23 17.26
CA PRO A 93 -2.94 3.22 17.25
C PRO A 93 -2.39 4.63 17.00
N ALA A 94 -3.12 5.43 16.23
CA ALA A 94 -2.80 6.83 15.98
C ALA A 94 -3.92 7.73 16.50
N PRO A 95 -3.61 8.99 16.88
CA PRO A 95 -4.66 9.95 17.21
C PRO A 95 -5.55 10.21 15.98
N GLY A 96 -6.85 10.32 16.21
CA GLY A 96 -7.81 10.65 15.16
C GLY A 96 -7.60 12.10 14.69
N LEU A 97 -7.26 12.25 13.41
CA LEU A 97 -7.18 13.54 12.73
C LEU A 97 -8.36 13.66 11.77
N GLY A 98 -8.82 14.90 11.55
CA GLY A 98 -9.88 15.22 10.58
C GLY A 98 -9.40 15.14 9.12
N ILE A 99 -8.74 14.05 8.73
CA ILE A 99 -8.29 13.82 7.34
C ILE A 99 -9.53 13.61 6.48
N GLU A 100 -9.76 14.47 5.48
CA GLU A 100 -10.91 14.34 4.59
C GLU A 100 -10.89 12.98 3.88
N LEU A 101 -12.05 12.31 3.87
CA LEU A 101 -12.23 11.01 3.21
C LEU A 101 -12.46 11.21 1.71
N PRO A 102 -12.06 10.24 0.86
CA PRO A 102 -12.50 10.24 -0.52
C PRO A 102 -14.03 10.04 -0.58
N THR A 103 -14.64 10.53 -1.64
CA THR A 103 -16.08 10.41 -1.89
C THR A 103 -16.37 9.46 -3.03
N VAL A 104 -17.45 8.69 -2.92
CA VAL A 104 -18.00 7.89 -4.01
C VAL A 104 -19.38 8.44 -4.38
N THR A 105 -19.54 8.87 -5.63
CA THR A 105 -20.83 9.38 -6.13
C THR A 105 -21.32 8.52 -7.28
N VAL A 106 -22.56 8.04 -7.21
CA VAL A 106 -23.19 7.32 -8.33
C VAL A 106 -23.54 8.30 -9.44
N VAL A 107 -22.97 8.10 -10.63
CA VAL A 107 -23.18 8.94 -11.82
C VAL A 107 -24.28 8.37 -12.72
N ALA A 108 -24.41 7.05 -12.78
CA ALA A 108 -25.53 6.38 -13.44
C ALA A 108 -25.78 5.01 -12.82
N ASP A 109 -27.04 4.61 -12.75
CA ASP A 109 -27.44 3.27 -12.33
C ASP A 109 -28.63 2.83 -13.17
N ARG A 110 -28.48 1.73 -13.90
CA ARG A 110 -29.48 1.22 -14.84
C ARG A 110 -29.53 -0.29 -14.78
N THR A 111 -30.73 -0.84 -14.74
CA THR A 111 -30.97 -2.29 -14.84
C THR A 111 -31.65 -2.61 -16.16
N ARG A 112 -31.14 -3.63 -16.86
CA ARG A 112 -31.72 -4.19 -18.09
C ARG A 112 -31.74 -5.71 -17.98
N GLY A 113 -32.93 -6.29 -17.87
CA GLY A 113 -33.08 -7.72 -17.58
C GLY A 113 -32.37 -8.06 -16.27
N ASP A 114 -31.50 -9.07 -16.30
CA ASP A 114 -30.79 -9.58 -15.13
C ASP A 114 -29.46 -8.87 -14.84
N VAL A 115 -29.13 -7.79 -15.58
CA VAL A 115 -27.88 -7.03 -15.41
C VAL A 115 -28.18 -5.62 -14.92
N ARG A 116 -27.55 -5.24 -13.80
CA ARG A 116 -27.44 -3.86 -13.30
C ARG A 116 -26.08 -3.31 -13.68
N THR A 117 -26.05 -2.17 -14.36
CA THR A 117 -24.86 -1.40 -14.67
C THR A 117 -24.83 -0.16 -13.78
N VAL A 118 -23.86 -0.11 -12.88
CA VAL A 118 -23.61 1.04 -12.01
C VAL A 118 -22.34 1.75 -12.44
N ARG A 119 -22.39 3.07 -12.59
CA ARG A 119 -21.24 3.93 -12.85
C ARG A 119 -21.10 4.90 -11.71
N PHE A 120 -19.94 4.91 -11.08
CA PHE A 120 -19.63 5.77 -9.96
C PHE A 120 -18.34 6.54 -10.22
N ARG A 121 -18.20 7.68 -9.54
CA ARG A 121 -17.01 8.53 -9.50
C ARG A 121 -16.40 8.41 -8.11
N ALA A 122 -15.13 8.00 -8.06
CA ALA A 122 -14.31 8.08 -6.85
C ALA A 122 -13.45 9.34 -6.92
N GLU A 123 -13.43 10.14 -5.86
CA GLU A 123 -12.76 11.46 -5.84
C GLU A 123 -12.09 11.71 -4.49
N SER A 124 -10.82 12.15 -4.53
CA SER A 124 -10.09 12.62 -3.37
C SER A 124 -10.47 14.07 -3.08
N GLN A 125 -10.79 14.37 -1.82
CA GLN A 125 -11.10 15.72 -1.37
C GLN A 125 -9.85 16.54 -1.04
N ARG A 126 -8.69 15.89 -0.96
CA ARG A 126 -7.41 16.46 -0.53
C ARG A 126 -6.31 16.41 -1.59
N SER A 127 -6.69 16.29 -2.86
CA SER A 127 -5.76 16.18 -4.00
C SER A 127 -4.70 15.09 -3.82
N ALA A 128 -5.12 13.93 -3.31
CA ALA A 128 -4.27 12.75 -3.21
C ALA A 128 -3.68 12.38 -4.58
N TRP A 129 -2.42 11.94 -4.60
CA TRP A 129 -1.73 11.58 -5.84
C TRP A 129 -2.14 10.18 -6.35
N ARG A 130 -2.66 9.34 -5.45
CA ARG A 130 -3.18 8.00 -5.74
C ARG A 130 -4.57 7.83 -5.13
N LEU A 131 -5.49 7.30 -5.93
CA LEU A 131 -6.74 6.70 -5.50
C LEU A 131 -6.67 5.19 -5.70
N GLN A 132 -7.18 4.43 -4.74
CA GLN A 132 -7.37 3.00 -4.81
C GLN A 132 -8.87 2.72 -4.68
N VAL A 133 -9.43 1.98 -5.64
CA VAL A 133 -10.77 1.42 -5.54
C VAL A 133 -10.64 -0.09 -5.48
N ARG A 134 -11.25 -0.70 -4.48
CA ARG A 134 -11.32 -2.14 -4.30
C ARG A 134 -12.76 -2.61 -4.38
N LEU A 135 -13.00 -3.60 -5.23
CA LEU A 135 -14.31 -4.17 -5.51
C LEU A 135 -14.24 -5.70 -5.37
N PRO A 136 -15.30 -6.37 -4.90
CA PRO A 136 -15.30 -7.83 -4.87
C PRO A 136 -15.36 -8.38 -6.29
N ARG A 137 -14.47 -9.30 -6.66
CA ARG A 137 -14.41 -9.88 -8.01
C ARG A 137 -15.68 -10.65 -8.36
N LYS A 138 -16.37 -11.21 -7.37
CA LYS A 138 -17.70 -11.80 -7.53
C LYS A 138 -18.71 -10.91 -6.78
N PRO A 139 -19.81 -10.48 -7.42
CA PRO A 139 -20.40 -11.02 -8.65
C PRO A 139 -20.09 -10.23 -9.94
N LEU A 140 -19.02 -9.42 -10.00
CA LEU A 140 -18.69 -8.60 -11.18
C LEU A 140 -18.66 -9.42 -12.48
N ALA A 141 -19.43 -8.95 -13.47
CA ALA A 141 -19.43 -9.50 -14.82
C ALA A 141 -18.42 -8.77 -15.73
N ALA A 142 -18.33 -7.44 -15.58
CA ALA A 142 -17.34 -6.61 -16.24
C ALA A 142 -17.20 -5.27 -15.48
N CYS A 143 -16.07 -4.61 -15.63
CA CYS A 143 -15.92 -3.19 -15.30
C CYS A 143 -15.31 -2.42 -16.48
N THR A 144 -15.62 -1.15 -16.60
CA THR A 144 -15.11 -0.22 -17.61
C THR A 144 -14.41 0.92 -16.88
N VAL A 145 -13.11 1.08 -17.16
CA VAL A 145 -12.24 2.07 -16.53
C VAL A 145 -11.53 2.82 -17.65
N GLY A 146 -11.64 4.16 -17.68
CA GLY A 146 -10.98 4.97 -18.71
C GLY A 146 -11.36 4.59 -20.17
N GLY A 147 -12.56 4.04 -20.39
CA GLY A 147 -13.00 3.54 -21.69
C GLY A 147 -12.57 2.11 -22.03
N THR A 148 -11.71 1.49 -21.21
CA THR A 148 -11.31 0.08 -21.37
C THR A 148 -12.26 -0.83 -20.61
N ARG A 149 -12.89 -1.77 -21.33
CA ARG A 149 -13.72 -2.82 -20.74
C ARG A 149 -12.87 -4.01 -20.31
N LEU A 150 -12.99 -4.39 -19.03
CA LEU A 150 -12.43 -5.57 -18.42
C LEU A 150 -13.57 -6.54 -18.14
N ASP A 151 -13.71 -7.58 -18.96
CA ASP A 151 -14.69 -8.64 -18.73
C ASP A 151 -14.23 -9.60 -17.63
N ARG A 152 -15.04 -10.63 -17.34
CA ARG A 152 -14.73 -11.61 -16.29
C ARG A 152 -13.37 -12.30 -16.48
N ALA A 153 -12.98 -12.60 -17.73
CA ALA A 153 -11.71 -13.26 -18.00
C ALA A 153 -10.54 -12.30 -17.76
N ALA A 154 -10.65 -11.07 -18.27
CA ALA A 154 -9.66 -10.03 -18.04
C ALA A 154 -9.52 -9.70 -16.54
N LEU A 155 -10.63 -9.55 -15.81
CA LEU A 155 -10.60 -9.32 -14.36
C LEU A 155 -9.92 -10.47 -13.62
N ALA A 156 -10.19 -11.73 -13.98
CA ALA A 156 -9.56 -12.88 -13.34
C ALA A 156 -8.05 -12.97 -13.62
N GLU A 157 -7.62 -12.61 -14.84
CA GLU A 157 -6.20 -12.54 -15.21
C GLU A 157 -5.49 -11.45 -14.41
N GLN A 158 -6.05 -10.23 -14.40
CA GLN A 158 -5.44 -9.07 -13.73
C GLN A 158 -5.34 -9.23 -12.21
N THR A 159 -6.26 -9.97 -11.58
CA THR A 159 -6.20 -10.20 -10.12
C THR A 159 -5.29 -11.36 -9.72
N GLY A 160 -4.78 -12.15 -10.67
CA GLY A 160 -3.89 -13.29 -10.36
C GLY A 160 -4.51 -14.30 -9.39
N GLY A 161 -5.85 -14.41 -9.38
CA GLY A 161 -6.58 -15.29 -8.46
C GLY A 161 -7.09 -14.62 -7.17
N ALA A 162 -6.78 -13.35 -6.91
CA ALA A 162 -7.33 -12.63 -5.76
C ALA A 162 -8.87 -12.49 -5.85
N ASP A 163 -9.51 -12.42 -4.67
CA ASP A 163 -10.96 -12.29 -4.54
C ASP A 163 -11.47 -10.87 -4.78
N ASP A 164 -10.57 -9.89 -4.75
CA ASP A 164 -10.88 -8.49 -5.01
C ASP A 164 -10.18 -8.01 -6.30
N VAL A 165 -10.85 -7.07 -6.97
CA VAL A 165 -10.28 -6.24 -8.04
C VAL A 165 -9.79 -4.94 -7.40
N VAL A 166 -8.51 -4.64 -7.57
CA VAL A 166 -7.89 -3.39 -7.09
C VAL A 166 -7.54 -2.52 -8.28
N LEU A 167 -8.13 -1.33 -8.34
CA LEU A 167 -7.86 -0.32 -9.35
C LEU A 167 -7.06 0.81 -8.71
N HIS A 168 -5.85 1.05 -9.19
CA HIS A 168 -5.06 2.22 -8.82
C HIS A 168 -5.16 3.29 -9.90
N HIS A 169 -5.51 4.50 -9.48
CA HIS A 169 -5.50 5.67 -10.33
C HIS A 169 -4.50 6.68 -9.79
N TYR A 170 -3.67 7.24 -10.68
CA TYR A 170 -2.56 8.12 -10.32
C TYR A 170 -2.70 9.47 -11.00
N GLY A 171 -2.39 10.55 -10.28
CA GLY A 171 -2.24 11.90 -10.84
C GLY A 171 -3.54 12.65 -11.16
N ALA A 172 -4.72 12.02 -11.06
CA ALA A 172 -6.00 12.72 -11.13
C ALA A 172 -6.72 12.67 -9.79
N GLY A 173 -7.35 13.79 -9.41
CA GLY A 173 -8.13 13.89 -8.18
C GLY A 173 -9.40 13.04 -8.18
N ALA A 174 -9.82 12.51 -9.33
CA ALA A 174 -10.98 11.64 -9.44
C ALA A 174 -10.95 10.78 -10.70
N PHE A 175 -11.69 9.67 -10.68
CA PHE A 175 -11.93 8.83 -11.85
C PHE A 175 -13.28 8.12 -11.78
N GLU A 176 -13.79 7.72 -12.94
CA GLU A 176 -15.04 6.98 -13.05
C GLU A 176 -14.80 5.50 -13.35
N VAL A 177 -15.64 4.67 -12.74
CA VAL A 177 -15.69 3.22 -12.98
C VAL A 177 -17.13 2.83 -13.25
N GLY A 178 -17.37 2.10 -14.33
CA GLY A 178 -18.66 1.48 -14.62
C GLY A 178 -18.58 -0.03 -14.44
N CYS A 179 -19.41 -0.64 -13.61
CA CYS A 179 -19.40 -2.08 -13.38
C CYS A 179 -20.78 -2.70 -13.66
N GLU A 180 -20.74 -3.93 -14.17
CA GLU A 180 -21.90 -4.78 -14.42
C GLU A 180 -21.98 -5.86 -13.35
N VAL A 181 -23.13 -5.93 -12.67
CA VAL A 181 -23.44 -6.90 -11.62
C VAL A 181 -24.85 -7.49 -11.86
N PRO A 182 -25.20 -8.61 -11.24
CA PRO A 182 -26.58 -9.12 -11.31
C PRO A 182 -27.59 -8.09 -10.80
N ALA A 183 -28.79 -8.06 -11.39
CA ALA A 183 -29.88 -7.19 -10.96
C ALA A 183 -30.14 -7.32 -9.45
N GLY A 184 -30.37 -6.19 -8.78
CA GLY A 184 -30.59 -6.14 -7.32
C GLY A 184 -29.33 -6.29 -6.45
N THR A 185 -28.15 -6.54 -7.04
CA THR A 185 -26.89 -6.57 -6.29
C THR A 185 -26.54 -5.19 -5.78
N ARG A 186 -26.27 -5.06 -4.48
CA ARG A 186 -25.54 -3.93 -3.90
C ARG A 186 -24.04 -4.17 -4.07
N LEU A 187 -23.35 -3.19 -4.62
CA LEU A 187 -21.92 -3.27 -4.88
C LEU A 187 -21.18 -2.52 -3.77
N PRO A 188 -20.42 -3.22 -2.91
CA PRO A 188 -19.49 -2.54 -2.01
C PRO A 188 -18.36 -1.91 -2.83
N VAL A 189 -18.13 -0.63 -2.61
CA VAL A 189 -17.04 0.16 -3.19
C VAL A 189 -16.16 0.68 -2.08
N ASP A 190 -15.03 0.02 -1.89
CA ASP A 190 -14.00 0.39 -0.91
C ASP A 190 -13.00 1.34 -1.59
N VAL A 191 -12.84 2.54 -1.04
CA VAL A 191 -12.00 3.58 -1.65
C VAL A 191 -11.02 4.11 -0.62
N ALA A 192 -9.75 4.15 -1.00
CA ALA A 192 -8.70 4.80 -0.25
C ALA A 192 -7.98 5.83 -1.12
N ASP A 193 -7.68 6.99 -0.57
CA ASP A 193 -6.82 7.99 -1.20
C ASP A 193 -5.50 8.14 -0.43
N TYR A 194 -4.43 8.51 -1.12
CA TYR A 194 -3.07 8.56 -0.58
C TYR A 194 -2.44 9.91 -0.92
N SER A 195 -2.06 10.69 0.09
CA SER A 195 -1.21 11.88 -0.10
C SER A 195 0.26 11.48 -0.13
N LEU A 196 1.08 12.22 -0.88
CA LEU A 196 2.52 12.03 -0.88
C LEU A 196 3.10 12.53 0.44
N GLY A 197 3.86 11.67 1.13
CA GLY A 197 4.49 12.02 2.39
C GLY A 197 3.50 12.17 3.54
N LEU A 198 4.03 12.59 4.68
CA LEU A 198 3.24 12.98 5.84
C LEU A 198 2.77 14.42 5.65
N THR A 199 1.44 14.63 5.59
CA THR A 199 0.86 15.99 5.56
C THR A 199 1.23 16.76 6.83
N PRO A 200 1.26 18.11 6.81
CA PRO A 200 1.73 18.89 7.97
C PRO A 200 1.12 18.49 9.33
N PRO A 201 -0.20 18.30 9.47
CA PRO A 201 -0.78 17.88 10.76
C PRO A 201 -0.30 16.50 11.24
N VAL A 202 0.01 15.59 10.31
CA VAL A 202 0.53 14.25 10.60
C VAL A 202 2.01 14.31 10.93
N ALA A 203 2.78 15.13 10.19
CA ALA A 203 4.21 15.31 10.40
C ALA A 203 4.52 15.93 11.78
N GLU A 204 3.65 16.80 12.30
CA GLU A 204 3.76 17.37 13.64
C GLU A 204 3.72 16.32 14.76
N LEU A 205 3.01 15.20 14.56
CA LEU A 205 2.89 14.14 15.56
C LEU A 205 4.17 13.33 15.77
N VAL A 206 4.98 13.18 14.72
CA VAL A 206 6.22 12.37 14.74
C VAL A 206 7.49 13.24 14.73
N GLY A 207 7.36 14.51 14.38
CA GLY A 207 8.47 15.45 14.28
C GLY A 207 9.36 15.19 13.05
N PRO A 208 10.47 15.94 12.92
CA PRO A 208 11.29 15.91 11.74
C PRO A 208 12.01 14.57 11.57
N ARG A 209 12.05 14.08 10.32
CA ARG A 209 12.82 12.90 9.94
C ARG A 209 14.33 13.12 10.20
N PRO A 210 15.04 12.18 10.83
CA PRO A 210 16.49 12.22 10.98
C PRO A 210 17.22 12.25 9.64
N ARG A 211 18.36 12.98 9.56
CA ARG A 211 19.15 13.12 8.32
C ARG A 211 19.76 11.81 7.81
N ASN A 212 19.85 10.78 8.64
CA ASN A 212 20.37 9.45 8.28
C ASN A 212 19.28 8.50 7.76
N THR A 213 18.04 8.98 7.59
CA THR A 213 16.97 8.24 6.91
C THR A 213 16.40 9.05 5.76
N VAL A 214 15.89 8.34 4.75
CA VAL A 214 15.17 8.91 3.62
C VAL A 214 13.86 8.16 3.43
N PRO A 215 12.80 8.80 2.92
CA PRO A 215 11.58 8.10 2.56
C PRO A 215 11.88 6.96 1.58
N VAL A 216 11.19 5.84 1.76
CA VAL A 216 11.20 4.79 0.72
C VAL A 216 10.66 5.38 -0.58
N ALA A 217 11.37 5.13 -1.68
CA ALA A 217 10.90 5.50 -3.00
C ALA A 217 9.61 4.75 -3.35
N PHE A 218 8.71 5.45 -4.03
CA PHE A 218 7.47 4.88 -4.54
C PHE A 218 7.73 3.63 -5.38
N GLY A 219 6.86 2.62 -5.23
CA GLY A 219 6.85 1.39 -6.04
C GLY A 219 7.73 0.26 -5.50
N PHE A 220 8.56 0.51 -4.49
CA PHE A 220 9.41 -0.53 -3.88
C PHE A 220 8.76 -1.16 -2.64
N LEU A 221 8.24 -0.33 -1.74
CA LEU A 221 7.58 -0.69 -0.48
C LEU A 221 6.57 0.42 -0.14
N PRO A 222 5.70 0.24 0.88
CA PRO A 222 4.88 1.34 1.38
C PRO A 222 5.74 2.57 1.67
N GLU A 223 5.50 3.66 0.95
CA GLU A 223 6.15 4.96 1.11
C GLU A 223 5.47 5.81 2.18
N ASP A 224 6.12 6.88 2.67
CA ASP A 224 5.44 7.84 3.56
C ASP A 224 4.15 8.33 2.90
N SER A 225 3.02 8.14 3.59
CA SER A 225 1.71 8.48 3.07
C SER A 225 0.71 8.75 4.19
N VAL A 226 -0.19 9.68 3.92
CA VAL A 226 -1.45 9.80 4.68
C VAL A 226 -2.55 9.16 3.86
N ILE A 227 -3.22 8.17 4.45
CA ILE A 227 -4.26 7.36 3.82
C ILE A 227 -5.59 7.66 4.48
N ALA A 228 -6.63 7.83 3.67
CA ALA A 228 -7.99 7.97 4.16
C ALA A 228 -8.86 6.96 3.39
N ARG A 229 -9.52 6.06 4.12
CA ARG A 229 -10.29 4.95 3.57
C ARG A 229 -11.75 5.03 3.99
N THR A 230 -12.65 4.83 3.04
CA THR A 230 -14.08 4.70 3.25
C THR A 230 -14.64 3.52 2.45
N ARG A 231 -15.88 3.13 2.72
CA ARG A 231 -16.62 2.15 1.92
C ARG A 231 -18.07 2.61 1.76
N GLU A 232 -18.54 2.58 0.53
CA GLU A 232 -19.94 2.85 0.19
C GLU A 232 -20.61 1.59 -0.36
N GLU A 233 -21.90 1.42 -0.07
CA GLU A 233 -22.75 0.37 -0.64
C GLU A 233 -23.65 0.98 -1.70
N ILE A 234 -23.32 0.74 -2.99
CA ILE A 234 -24.06 1.33 -4.11
C ILE A 234 -24.99 0.36 -4.80
#